data_AF-A0AAV0W1S1-F1
#
_entry.id   AF-A0AAV0W1S1-F1
#
_cell.length_a   1.000
_cell.length_b   1.000
_cell.length_c   1.000
_cell.angle_alpha   90.00
_cell.angle_beta   90.00
_cell.angle_gamma   90.00
#
_symmetry.space_group_name_H-M   'P 1'
#
loop_
_entity.id
_entity.type
_entity.pdbx_description
1 polymer ?
#
loop_
_entity_poly.entity_id
_entity_poly.type
_entity_poly.pdbx_seq_one_letter_code
_entity_poly.pdbx_strand_id
1 'polypeptide(L)'
;MATPTSGNGNLVDEFDEAFMSLIEIISKEEETFSPVDKEEVRVDIDQCTMRFIDIARQLEAFFLQKRFLLSALKPELIVKEDISELRLELARKDDLIRRHYDKISIWQNLLADLQQVAKSPAQSTMGQSPMPAPMPSPLPIGPPQQQLSPQVPGGMVSPQQAMFLQQQQQQQQQQQRPGPVAGGPMPGALLQGPLAYLEKTTSNIGMGDGRR
;
A
#
# COMPACT_ATOMS: atom_id res chain seq x y z
N MET A 1 32.87 -23.80 -14.01
CA MET A 1 32.99 -22.61 -13.14
C MET A 1 33.86 -21.62 -13.87
N ALA A 2 33.33 -20.46 -14.27
CA ALA A 2 34.12 -19.42 -14.91
C ALA A 2 34.65 -18.50 -13.81
N THR A 3 35.97 -18.44 -13.68
CA THR A 3 36.70 -17.42 -12.91
C THR A 3 36.55 -16.08 -13.63
N PRO A 4 36.18 -14.97 -12.97
CA PRO A 4 36.26 -13.68 -13.62
C PRO A 4 37.73 -13.37 -13.85
N THR A 5 38.05 -13.15 -15.12
CA THR A 5 39.42 -12.96 -15.61
C THR A 5 39.96 -11.65 -15.09
N SER A 6 41.22 -11.70 -14.68
CA SER A 6 42.06 -10.59 -14.30
C SER A 6 42.07 -9.47 -15.36
N GLY A 7 41.32 -8.40 -15.10
CA GLY A 7 41.60 -7.06 -15.60
C GLY A 7 42.09 -6.24 -14.41
N ASN A 8 43.24 -5.57 -14.53
CA ASN A 8 43.81 -4.72 -13.47
C ASN A 8 43.02 -3.41 -13.25
N GLY A 9 41.84 -3.25 -13.86
CA GLY A 9 40.95 -2.10 -13.74
C GLY A 9 39.77 -2.37 -12.80
N ASN A 10 39.21 -1.31 -12.24
CA ASN A 10 37.95 -1.38 -11.51
C ASN A 10 36.81 -1.58 -12.53
N LEU A 11 36.01 -2.64 -12.36
CA LEU A 11 34.91 -2.98 -13.27
C LEU A 11 33.87 -1.85 -13.42
N VAL A 12 33.73 -1.01 -12.39
CA VAL A 12 32.87 0.19 -12.45
C VAL A 12 33.48 1.23 -13.39
N ASP A 13 34.79 1.45 -13.33
CA ASP A 13 35.47 2.42 -14.19
C ASP A 13 35.41 1.96 -15.66
N GLU A 14 35.56 0.65 -15.92
CA GLU A 14 35.41 0.06 -17.25
C GLU A 14 33.97 0.18 -17.79
N PHE A 15 32.97 0.05 -16.91
CA PHE A 15 31.57 0.26 -17.26
C PHE A 15 31.31 1.72 -17.62
N ASP A 16 31.81 2.65 -16.80
CA ASP A 16 31.67 4.08 -17.04
C ASP A 16 32.36 4.48 -18.35
N GLU A 17 33.56 3.98 -18.63
CA GLU A 17 34.27 4.23 -19.88
C GLU A 17 33.49 3.72 -21.10
N ALA A 18 32.98 2.48 -21.04
CA ALA A 18 32.20 1.90 -22.13
C ALA A 18 30.87 2.64 -22.36
N PHE A 19 30.22 3.09 -21.27
CA PHE A 19 29.01 3.90 -21.35
C PHE A 19 29.29 5.25 -22.00
N MET A 20 30.35 5.95 -21.58
CA MET A 20 30.73 7.24 -22.14
C MET A 20 31.12 7.12 -23.61
N SER A 21 31.86 6.07 -23.99
CA SER A 21 32.22 5.81 -25.38
C SER A 21 30.99 5.60 -26.27
N LEU A 22 29.98 4.87 -25.77
CA LEU A 22 28.74 4.63 -26.50
C LEU A 22 27.93 5.92 -26.69
N ILE A 23 27.80 6.72 -25.63
CA ILE A 23 27.10 8.00 -25.70
C ILE A 23 27.83 8.98 -26.63
N GLU A 24 29.17 9.04 -26.56
CA GLU A 24 29.97 9.93 -27.40
C GLU A 24 29.74 9.63 -28.89
N ILE A 25 29.73 8.36 -29.28
CA ILE A 25 29.61 7.98 -30.68
C ILE A 25 28.20 8.23 -31.22
N ILE A 26 27.17 7.99 -30.41
CA ILE A 26 25.76 8.24 -30.78
C ILE A 26 25.43 9.74 -30.79
N SER A 27 26.17 10.56 -30.03
CA SER A 27 25.95 12.00 -29.93
C SER A 27 26.66 12.81 -31.03
N LYS A 28 27.51 12.18 -31.86
CA LYS A 28 28.16 12.84 -33.00
C LYS A 28 27.12 13.12 -34.09
N GLU A 29 26.98 14.39 -34.49
CA GLU A 29 25.99 14.80 -35.49
C GLU A 29 26.24 14.16 -36.87
N GLU A 30 25.23 13.47 -37.40
CA GLU A 30 25.31 12.69 -38.65
C GLU A 30 25.40 13.53 -39.94
N GLU A 31 25.24 14.86 -39.84
CA GLU A 31 24.98 15.74 -40.99
C GLU A 31 26.19 15.97 -41.92
N THR A 32 27.39 15.52 -41.50
CA THR A 32 28.65 15.72 -42.26
C THR A 32 29.25 14.45 -42.87
N PHE A 33 28.66 13.28 -42.62
CA PHE A 33 29.24 12.01 -43.06
C PHE A 33 28.94 11.66 -44.52
N SER A 34 29.98 11.21 -45.24
CA SER A 34 29.79 10.58 -46.55
C SER A 34 29.11 9.21 -46.39
N PRO A 35 28.53 8.62 -47.47
CA PRO A 35 27.87 7.32 -47.38
C PRO A 35 28.76 6.18 -46.87
N VAL A 36 30.09 6.25 -47.08
CA VAL A 36 31.06 5.26 -46.57
C VAL A 36 31.29 5.47 -45.07
N ASP A 37 31.43 6.72 -44.63
CA ASP A 37 31.61 7.06 -43.22
C ASP A 37 30.40 6.64 -42.38
N LYS A 38 29.18 6.70 -42.95
CA LYS A 38 27.95 6.25 -42.27
C LYS A 38 27.95 4.76 -41.95
N GLU A 39 28.55 3.93 -42.81
CA GLU A 39 28.63 2.49 -42.58
C GLU A 39 29.72 2.17 -41.54
N GLU A 40 30.85 2.87 -41.58
CA GLU A 40 31.91 2.74 -40.58
C GLU A 40 31.41 3.15 -39.19
N VAL A 41 30.73 4.30 -39.08
CA VAL A 41 30.11 4.76 -37.84
C VAL A 41 29.06 3.77 -37.32
N ARG A 42 28.29 3.14 -38.21
CA ARG A 42 27.32 2.10 -37.82
C ARG A 42 28.01 0.88 -37.22
N VAL A 43 29.10 0.41 -37.83
CA VAL A 43 29.90 -0.70 -37.30
C VAL A 43 30.51 -0.34 -35.94
N ASP A 44 30.99 0.89 -35.77
CA ASP A 44 31.56 1.35 -34.50
C ASP A 44 30.49 1.45 -33.39
N ILE A 45 29.28 1.92 -33.71
CA ILE A 45 28.14 1.91 -32.79
C ILE A 45 27.84 0.49 -32.33
N ASP A 46 27.76 -0.46 -33.26
CA ASP A 46 27.46 -1.86 -32.95
C ASP A 46 28.56 -2.47 -32.07
N GLN A 47 29.82 -2.20 -32.37
CA GLN A 47 30.95 -2.69 -31.58
C GLN A 47 30.96 -2.10 -30.17
N CYS A 48 30.73 -0.79 -30.04
CA CYS A 48 30.68 -0.11 -28.75
C CYS A 48 29.48 -0.59 -27.92
N THR A 49 28.32 -0.80 -28.56
CA THR A 49 27.12 -1.35 -27.93
C THR A 49 27.38 -2.75 -27.37
N MET A 50 28.01 -3.63 -28.16
CA MET A 50 28.35 -4.99 -27.71
C MET A 50 29.31 -4.96 -26.51
N ARG A 51 30.36 -4.13 -26.58
CA ARG A 51 31.31 -3.98 -25.47
C ARG A 51 30.63 -3.47 -24.20
N PHE A 52 29.77 -2.46 -24.31
CA PHE A 52 29.01 -1.94 -23.18
C PHE A 52 28.11 -3.03 -22.56
N ILE A 53 27.38 -3.79 -23.38
CA ILE A 53 26.53 -4.88 -22.90
C ILE A 53 27.34 -5.95 -22.16
N ASP A 54 28.51 -6.33 -22.69
CA ASP A 54 29.35 -7.34 -22.08
C ASP A 54 29.89 -6.89 -20.71
N ILE A 55 30.31 -5.63 -20.58
CA ILE A 55 30.77 -5.08 -19.31
C ILE A 55 29.60 -4.90 -18.33
N ALA A 56 28.44 -4.45 -18.81
CA ALA A 56 27.22 -4.36 -17.99
C ALA A 56 26.82 -5.72 -17.39
N ARG A 57 26.88 -6.79 -18.19
CA ARG A 57 26.63 -8.16 -17.72
C ARG A 57 27.67 -8.63 -16.72
N GLN A 58 28.94 -8.30 -16.93
CA GLN A 58 29.99 -8.61 -15.96
C GLN A 58 29.76 -7.87 -14.64
N LEU A 59 29.36 -6.59 -14.69
CA LEU A 59 29.05 -5.77 -13.53
C LEU A 59 27.84 -6.32 -12.75
N GLU A 60 26.77 -6.69 -13.46
CA GLU A 60 25.61 -7.36 -12.88
C GLU A 60 26.01 -8.67 -12.18
N ALA A 61 26.75 -9.54 -12.88
CA ALA A 61 27.21 -10.81 -12.33
C ALA A 61 28.08 -10.61 -11.08
N PHE A 62 28.96 -9.62 -11.10
CA PHE A 62 29.79 -9.26 -9.96
C PHE A 62 28.94 -8.87 -8.74
N PHE A 63 27.98 -7.96 -8.90
CA PHE A 63 27.13 -7.53 -7.79
C PHE A 63 26.18 -8.63 -7.31
N LEU A 64 25.65 -9.47 -8.20
CA LEU A 64 24.86 -10.63 -7.82
C LEU A 64 25.67 -11.62 -6.99
N GLN A 65 26.92 -11.89 -7.38
CA GLN A 65 27.82 -12.75 -6.62
C GLN A 65 28.12 -12.16 -5.24
N LYS A 66 28.40 -10.84 -5.16
CA LYS A 66 28.62 -10.14 -3.88
C LYS A 66 27.38 -10.19 -2.99
N ARG A 67 26.19 -9.96 -3.55
CA ARG A 67 24.91 -10.01 -2.83
C ARG A 67 24.61 -11.41 -2.31
N PHE A 68 24.81 -12.44 -3.12
CA PHE A 68 24.69 -13.83 -2.70
C PHE A 68 25.63 -14.12 -1.53
N LEU A 69 26.91 -13.73 -1.63
CA LEU A 69 27.89 -13.92 -0.58
C LEU A 69 27.52 -13.19 0.72
N LEU A 70 27.02 -11.95 0.62
CA LEU A 70 26.53 -11.19 1.77
C LEU A 70 25.34 -11.87 2.44
N SER A 71 24.40 -12.42 1.67
CA SER A 71 23.25 -13.14 2.24
C SER A 71 23.67 -14.40 3.01
N ALA A 72 24.71 -15.09 2.55
CA ALA A 72 25.20 -16.30 3.20
C ALA A 72 26.10 -15.99 4.41
N LEU A 73 26.99 -14.99 4.30
CA LEU A 73 28.04 -14.73 5.30
C LEU A 73 27.70 -13.60 6.28
N LYS A 74 26.81 -12.69 5.91
CA LYS A 74 26.45 -11.50 6.70
C LYS A 74 24.95 -11.19 6.63
N PRO A 75 24.06 -12.15 6.91
CA PRO A 75 22.61 -11.92 6.87
C PRO A 75 22.17 -10.78 7.81
N GLU A 76 22.90 -10.57 8.91
CA GLU A 76 22.60 -9.48 9.87
C GLU A 76 22.77 -8.08 9.27
N LEU A 77 23.61 -7.90 8.26
CA LEU A 77 23.71 -6.62 7.58
C LEU A 77 22.45 -6.32 6.76
N ILE A 78 21.88 -7.33 6.11
CA ILE A 78 20.64 -7.21 5.33
C ILE A 78 19.49 -6.85 6.28
N VAL A 79 19.34 -7.61 7.36
CA VAL A 79 18.30 -7.33 8.36
C VAL A 79 18.45 -5.93 8.96
N LYS A 80 19.69 -5.48 9.19
CA LYS A 80 19.94 -4.12 9.70
C LYS A 80 19.55 -3.04 8.70
N GLU A 81 19.80 -3.24 7.41
CA GLU A 81 19.37 -2.35 6.33
C GLU A 81 17.85 -2.29 6.26
N ASP A 82 17.17 -3.45 6.22
CA ASP A 82 15.70 -3.54 6.22
C ASP A 82 15.10 -2.82 7.45
N ILE A 83 15.67 -3.03 8.64
CA ILE A 83 15.23 -2.32 9.86
C ILE A 83 15.39 -0.80 9.70
N SER A 84 16.47 -0.34 9.06
CA SER A 84 16.69 1.08 8.82
C SER A 84 15.65 1.66 7.86
N GLU A 85 15.36 0.98 6.75
CA GLU A 85 14.33 1.39 5.79
C GLU A 85 12.94 1.44 6.44
N LEU A 86 12.60 0.40 7.21
CA LEU A 86 11.31 0.33 7.93
C LEU A 86 11.17 1.46 8.96
N ARG A 87 12.26 1.83 9.65
CA ARG A 87 12.24 2.96 10.59
C ARG A 87 12.01 4.29 9.90
N LEU A 88 12.64 4.51 8.74
CA LEU A 88 12.43 5.72 7.94
C LEU A 88 10.99 5.79 7.42
N GLU A 89 10.46 4.68 6.92
CA GLU A 89 9.08 4.62 6.43
C GLU A 89 8.07 4.82 7.58
N LEU A 90 8.33 4.25 8.77
CA LEU A 90 7.51 4.50 9.96
C LEU A 90 7.48 6.00 10.31
N ALA A 91 8.65 6.65 10.39
CA ALA A 91 8.74 8.07 10.69
C ALA A 91 7.97 8.92 9.66
N ARG A 92 8.12 8.61 8.37
CA ARG A 92 7.38 9.28 7.29
C ARG A 92 5.87 9.10 7.43
N LYS A 93 5.40 7.92 7.83
CA LYS A 93 3.98 7.65 8.08
C LYS A 93 3.47 8.40 9.31
N ASP A 94 4.24 8.44 10.40
CA ASP A 94 3.88 9.20 11.61
C ASP A 94 3.73 10.70 11.30
N ASP A 95 4.62 11.26 10.48
CA ASP A 95 4.53 12.65 10.03
C ASP A 95 3.31 12.91 9.14
N LEU A 96 2.94 11.96 8.29
CA LEU A 96 1.73 12.06 7.48
C LEU A 96 0.47 12.02 8.36
N ILE A 97 0.43 11.09 9.31
CA ILE A 97 -0.66 10.95 10.27
C ILE A 97 -0.81 12.23 11.09
N ARG A 98 0.30 12.80 11.60
CA ARG A 98 0.28 14.07 12.35
C ARG A 98 -0.36 15.19 11.53
N ARG A 99 0.06 15.36 10.27
CA ARG A 99 -0.53 16.37 9.36
C ARG A 99 -2.03 16.17 9.11
N HIS A 100 -2.50 14.92 9.10
CA HIS A 100 -3.93 14.63 9.01
C HIS A 100 -4.68 15.01 10.28
N TYR A 101 -4.14 14.69 11.46
CA TYR A 101 -4.71 15.13 12.72
C TYR A 101 -4.79 16.66 12.83
N ASP A 102 -3.76 17.37 12.38
CA ASP A 102 -3.77 18.84 12.36
C ASP A 102 -4.91 19.38 11.49
N LYS A 103 -5.11 18.82 10.29
CA LYS A 103 -6.24 19.18 9.41
C LYS A 103 -7.59 18.89 10.04
N ILE A 104 -7.73 17.72 10.67
CA ILE A 104 -8.97 17.35 11.38
C ILE A 104 -9.26 18.35 12.49
N SER A 105 -8.25 18.73 13.27
CA SER A 105 -8.39 19.75 14.33
C SER A 105 -8.87 21.09 13.77
N ILE A 106 -8.28 21.55 12.65
CA ILE A 106 -8.73 22.78 11.95
C ILE A 106 -10.21 22.67 11.54
N TRP A 107 -10.61 21.56 10.92
CA TRP A 107 -12.00 21.37 10.49
C TRP A 107 -12.98 21.28 11.65
N GLN A 108 -12.59 20.62 12.75
CA GLN A 108 -13.40 20.56 13.97
C GLN A 108 -13.62 21.95 14.56
N ASN A 109 -12.57 22.78 14.64
CA ASN A 109 -12.68 24.16 15.12
C ASN A 109 -13.59 24.99 14.22
N LEU A 110 -13.42 24.92 12.90
CA LEU A 110 -14.28 25.63 11.94
C LEU A 110 -15.75 25.23 12.08
N LEU A 111 -16.04 23.94 12.28
CA LEU A 111 -17.41 23.46 12.49
C LEU A 111 -17.99 23.96 13.82
N ALA A 112 -17.18 23.98 14.89
CA ALA A 112 -17.60 24.49 16.19
C ALA A 112 -17.95 26.00 16.11
N ASP A 113 -17.15 26.79 15.42
CA ASP A 113 -17.39 28.23 15.23
C ASP A 113 -18.71 28.48 14.48
N LEU A 114 -18.98 27.72 13.41
CA LEU A 114 -20.24 27.82 12.67
C LEU A 114 -21.45 27.48 13.54
N GLN A 115 -21.34 26.47 14.41
CA GLN A 115 -22.42 26.10 15.33
C GLN A 115 -22.64 27.13 16.44
N GLN A 116 -21.60 27.86 16.85
CA GLN A 116 -21.72 28.97 17.81
C GLN A 116 -22.35 30.22 17.18
N VAL A 117 -22.02 30.54 15.92
CA VAL A 117 -22.66 31.62 15.17
C VAL A 117 -24.16 31.36 14.98
N ALA A 118 -24.56 30.11 14.72
CA ALA A 118 -25.97 29.71 14.65
C ALA A 118 -26.73 29.83 15.99
N LYS A 119 -26.03 30.00 17.12
CA LYS A 119 -26.60 30.14 18.47
C LYS A 119 -26.55 31.57 19.02
N SER A 120 -26.04 32.54 18.27
CA SER A 120 -26.15 33.96 18.65
C SER A 120 -27.60 34.47 18.48
N PRO A 121 -28.14 35.28 19.41
CA PRO A 121 -29.58 35.46 19.58
C PRO A 121 -30.14 36.49 18.60
N ALA A 122 -30.64 36.03 17.46
CA ALA A 122 -31.56 36.80 16.62
C ALA A 122 -32.95 36.14 16.56
N GLN A 123 -33.35 35.39 17.58
CA GLN A 123 -34.68 34.78 17.64
C GLN A 123 -35.25 34.79 19.07
N SER A 124 -35.36 35.98 19.64
CA SER A 124 -36.43 36.26 20.61
C SER A 124 -37.62 36.82 19.83
N THR A 125 -38.81 36.29 20.13
CA THR A 125 -40.14 36.64 19.58
C THR A 125 -40.52 35.90 18.29
N MET A 126 -41.30 34.83 18.44
CA MET A 126 -42.63 34.64 17.84
C MET A 126 -43.02 33.16 17.87
N GLY A 127 -44.18 32.86 18.45
CA GLY A 127 -44.89 31.60 18.22
C GLY A 127 -44.91 30.62 19.38
N GLN A 128 -45.58 30.97 20.48
CA GLN A 128 -46.15 29.96 21.37
C GLN A 128 -47.34 29.30 20.63
N SER A 129 -47.33 27.98 20.53
CA SER A 129 -48.52 27.16 20.24
C SER A 129 -48.39 25.88 21.06
N PRO A 130 -49.35 25.53 21.93
CA PRO A 130 -49.22 24.38 22.80
C PRO A 130 -49.49 23.10 22.01
N MET A 131 -48.51 22.19 21.96
CA MET A 131 -48.74 20.82 21.50
C MET A 131 -49.48 20.02 22.59
N PRO A 132 -50.43 19.15 22.24
CA PRO A 132 -51.04 18.23 23.19
C PRO A 132 -50.05 17.11 23.57
N ALA A 133 -50.11 16.70 24.83
CA ALA A 133 -49.22 15.73 25.46
C ALA A 133 -49.16 14.37 24.72
N PRO A 134 -48.00 13.69 24.66
CA PRO A 134 -47.94 12.32 24.17
C PRO A 134 -48.40 11.34 25.27
N MET A 135 -49.27 10.40 24.89
CA MET A 135 -49.62 9.23 25.71
C MET A 135 -48.38 8.35 25.96
N PRO A 136 -48.20 7.76 27.16
CA PRO A 136 -47.15 6.79 27.39
C PRO A 136 -47.55 5.43 26.82
N SER A 137 -46.80 4.91 25.86
CA SER A 137 -46.82 3.48 25.52
C SER A 137 -45.79 2.75 26.38
N PRO A 138 -46.09 1.54 26.89
CA PRO A 138 -45.24 0.86 27.87
C PRO A 138 -44.00 0.25 27.22
N LEU A 139 -42.82 0.58 27.76
CA LEU A 139 -41.57 -0.13 27.50
C LEU A 139 -41.60 -1.51 28.21
N PRO A 140 -41.08 -2.58 27.59
CA PRO A 140 -40.81 -3.83 28.28
C PRO A 140 -39.56 -3.72 29.16
N ILE A 141 -39.72 -4.23 30.37
CA ILE A 141 -38.76 -4.36 31.46
C ILE A 141 -37.51 -5.14 30.99
N GLY A 142 -36.35 -4.47 31.01
CA GLY A 142 -35.04 -5.13 31.02
C GLY A 142 -34.50 -5.21 32.46
N PRO A 143 -33.88 -6.32 32.89
CA PRO A 143 -33.45 -6.48 34.29
C PRO A 143 -32.19 -5.65 34.62
N PRO A 144 -32.00 -5.31 35.91
CA PRO A 144 -31.09 -4.25 36.34
C PRO A 144 -29.63 -4.71 36.47
N GLN A 145 -28.72 -3.73 36.30
CA GLN A 145 -27.31 -3.80 36.71
C GLN A 145 -27.17 -4.21 38.19
N GLN A 146 -26.31 -5.19 38.46
CA GLN A 146 -25.61 -5.36 39.74
C GLN A 146 -24.11 -5.40 39.42
N GLN A 147 -23.34 -4.40 39.85
CA GLN A 147 -22.74 -4.22 41.18
C GLN A 147 -21.37 -4.92 41.27
N LEU A 148 -20.35 -4.09 41.40
CA LEU A 148 -18.93 -4.42 41.45
C LEU A 148 -18.57 -5.19 42.73
N SER A 149 -17.80 -6.28 42.58
CA SER A 149 -17.04 -6.93 43.66
C SER A 149 -15.82 -7.63 43.04
N PRO A 150 -14.60 -7.52 43.59
CA PRO A 150 -13.44 -8.20 43.03
C PRO A 150 -12.98 -9.37 43.91
N GLN A 151 -12.95 -10.62 43.39
CA GLN A 151 -11.97 -11.64 43.82
C GLN A 151 -11.98 -12.95 42.99
N VAL A 152 -10.90 -13.17 42.22
CA VAL A 152 -10.09 -14.41 41.98
C VAL A 152 -10.76 -15.73 41.49
N PRO A 153 -10.02 -16.78 41.06
CA PRO A 153 -9.87 -17.15 39.66
C PRO A 153 -10.42 -18.55 39.33
N GLY A 154 -11.23 -18.68 38.29
CA GLY A 154 -11.69 -19.99 37.81
C GLY A 154 -12.10 -19.88 36.36
N GLY A 155 -11.46 -20.66 35.49
CA GLY A 155 -11.67 -20.65 34.05
C GLY A 155 -13.12 -20.95 33.70
N MET A 156 -13.88 -19.92 33.37
CA MET A 156 -15.16 -20.03 32.71
C MET A 156 -15.11 -19.11 31.49
N VAL A 157 -15.12 -19.73 30.31
CA VAL A 157 -15.22 -19.02 29.03
C VAL A 157 -16.40 -18.07 29.06
N SER A 158 -16.17 -16.81 28.68
CA SER A 158 -17.21 -15.79 28.66
C SER A 158 -18.34 -16.20 27.70
N PRO A 159 -19.61 -15.82 27.95
CA PRO A 159 -20.73 -16.16 27.07
C PRO A 159 -20.51 -15.75 25.61
N GLN A 160 -19.74 -14.68 25.39
CA GLN A 160 -19.32 -14.20 24.07
C GLN A 160 -18.36 -15.17 23.36
N GLN A 161 -17.44 -15.80 24.10
CA GLN A 161 -16.47 -16.75 23.55
C GLN A 161 -17.12 -18.11 23.24
N ALA A 162 -18.15 -18.50 24.01
CA ALA A 162 -18.93 -19.71 23.74
C ALA A 162 -19.70 -19.65 22.40
N MET A 163 -20.21 -18.47 22.03
CA MET A 163 -20.93 -18.29 20.75
C MET A 163 -19.99 -18.37 19.54
N PHE A 164 -18.77 -17.83 19.65
CA PHE A 164 -17.77 -17.90 18.59
C PHE A 164 -17.32 -19.35 18.30
N LEU A 165 -17.15 -20.15 19.35
CA LEU A 165 -16.77 -21.56 19.22
C LEU A 165 -17.87 -22.42 18.58
N GLN A 166 -19.14 -22.12 18.87
CA GLN A 166 -20.30 -22.76 18.25
C GLN A 166 -20.40 -22.44 16.75
N GLN A 167 -20.08 -21.21 16.35
CA GLN A 167 -20.08 -20.81 14.94
C GLN A 167 -18.98 -21.52 14.14
N GLN A 168 -17.78 -21.69 14.73
CA GLN A 168 -16.67 -22.39 14.07
C GLN A 168 -16.97 -23.88 13.83
N GLN A 169 -17.68 -24.54 14.75
CA GLN A 169 -18.04 -25.96 14.61
C GLN A 169 -19.09 -26.20 13.52
N GLN A 170 -19.98 -25.23 13.27
CA GLN A 170 -21.01 -25.35 12.23
C GLN A 170 -20.42 -25.21 10.81
N GLN A 171 -19.34 -24.44 10.64
CA GLN A 171 -18.69 -24.25 9.34
C GLN A 171 -17.90 -25.51 8.90
N GLN A 172 -17.35 -26.27 9.85
CA GLN A 172 -16.58 -27.48 9.53
C GLN A 172 -17.45 -28.67 9.11
N GLN A 173 -18.75 -28.67 9.45
CA GLN A 173 -19.67 -29.74 9.08
C GLN A 173 -20.24 -29.59 7.65
N GLN A 174 -20.09 -28.42 7.01
CA GLN A 174 -20.54 -28.21 5.63
C GLN A 174 -19.51 -28.68 4.57
N GLN A 175 -18.27 -28.98 4.97
CA GLN A 175 -17.20 -29.34 4.02
C GLN A 175 -17.10 -30.86 3.73
N GLN A 176 -17.98 -31.69 4.31
CA GLN A 176 -18.02 -33.15 4.10
C GLN A 176 -19.19 -33.65 3.24
N ARG A 177 -19.80 -32.83 2.36
CA ARG A 177 -20.64 -33.40 1.30
C ARG A 177 -19.78 -33.74 0.07
N PRO A 178 -19.70 -35.02 -0.35
CA PRO A 178 -19.15 -35.39 -1.65
C PRO A 178 -20.09 -34.87 -2.74
N GLY A 179 -19.55 -34.11 -3.70
CA GLY A 179 -20.33 -33.52 -4.79
C GLY A 179 -20.71 -34.51 -5.89
N PRO A 180 -21.46 -34.03 -6.89
CA PRO A 180 -21.26 -34.46 -8.26
C PRO A 180 -20.85 -33.30 -9.18
N VAL A 181 -20.03 -33.67 -10.15
CA VAL A 181 -19.45 -32.91 -11.26
C VAL A 181 -20.53 -32.35 -12.20
N ALA A 182 -20.37 -31.12 -12.71
CA ALA A 182 -20.38 -30.76 -14.14
C ALA A 182 -20.75 -29.28 -14.43
N GLY A 183 -19.85 -28.57 -15.12
CA GLY A 183 -20.16 -27.79 -16.34
C GLY A 183 -20.77 -26.38 -16.24
N GLY A 184 -19.99 -25.37 -16.66
CA GLY A 184 -20.49 -24.15 -17.31
C GLY A 184 -20.10 -22.81 -16.66
N PRO A 185 -19.63 -21.80 -17.42
CA PRO A 185 -19.30 -20.49 -16.88
C PRO A 185 -20.56 -19.62 -16.76
N MET A 186 -20.84 -19.09 -15.57
CA MET A 186 -21.88 -18.08 -15.34
C MET A 186 -21.23 -16.78 -14.86
N PRO A 187 -21.44 -15.64 -15.56
CA PRO A 187 -21.03 -14.33 -15.08
C PRO A 187 -22.09 -13.77 -14.13
N GLY A 188 -21.67 -13.22 -12.99
CA GLY A 188 -22.52 -12.27 -12.23
C GLY A 188 -23.18 -12.77 -10.94
N ALA A 189 -22.59 -13.70 -10.20
CA ALA A 189 -23.05 -14.01 -8.84
C ALA A 189 -22.54 -12.97 -7.82
N LEU A 190 -23.30 -11.88 -7.72
CA LEU A 190 -23.59 -11.05 -6.54
C LEU A 190 -22.67 -11.27 -5.31
N LEU A 191 -21.69 -10.38 -5.15
CA LEU A 191 -21.00 -10.10 -3.89
C LEU A 191 -21.99 -9.48 -2.88
N GLN A 192 -22.85 -10.30 -2.28
CA GLN A 192 -23.67 -9.88 -1.14
C GLN A 192 -22.93 -10.22 0.16
N GLY A 193 -21.86 -9.48 0.40
CA GLY A 193 -21.09 -9.53 1.65
C GLY A 193 -21.04 -8.14 2.31
N PRO A 194 -20.68 -8.05 3.60
CA PRO A 194 -20.61 -6.80 4.38
C PRO A 194 -19.72 -5.71 3.76
N LEU A 195 -18.90 -6.05 2.76
CA LEU A 195 -17.99 -5.17 2.04
C LEU A 195 -18.62 -4.44 0.85
N ALA A 196 -19.88 -4.73 0.48
CA ALA A 196 -20.55 -4.10 -0.67
C ALA A 196 -20.67 -2.56 -0.56
N TYR A 197 -20.58 -2.01 0.66
CA TYR A 197 -20.60 -0.57 0.88
C TYR A 197 -19.25 0.11 0.58
N LEU A 198 -18.13 -0.62 0.60
CA LEU A 198 -16.80 -0.07 0.32
C LEU A 198 -16.56 0.12 -1.19
N GLU A 199 -17.14 -0.72 -2.05
CA GLU A 199 -17.00 -0.56 -3.50
C GLU A 199 -17.73 0.70 -4.03
N LYS A 200 -18.82 1.12 -3.38
CA LYS A 200 -19.56 2.34 -3.77
C LYS A 200 -18.80 3.63 -3.46
N THR A 201 -17.92 3.66 -2.46
CA THR A 201 -17.18 4.86 -2.07
C THR A 201 -15.83 5.00 -2.77
N THR A 202 -15.25 3.91 -3.28
CA THR A 202 -13.98 3.97 -4.02
C THR A 202 -14.14 4.35 -5.48
N SER A 203 -15.33 4.20 -6.07
CA SER A 203 -15.53 4.45 -7.51
C SER A 203 -15.62 5.94 -7.91
N ASN A 204 -15.62 6.88 -6.96
CA ASN A 204 -15.81 8.31 -7.26
C ASN A 204 -14.61 9.21 -6.87
N ILE A 205 -13.47 8.62 -6.53
CA ILE A 205 -12.20 9.33 -6.28
C ILE A 205 -11.19 8.85 -7.31
N GLY A 206 -11.04 9.62 -8.39
CA GLY A 206 -9.91 9.45 -9.31
C GLY A 206 -10.21 9.35 -10.80
N MET A 207 -11.05 10.22 -11.37
CA MET A 207 -10.90 10.67 -12.76
C MET A 207 -11.44 12.10 -12.89
N GLY A 208 -10.53 13.07 -12.82
CA GLY A 208 -10.78 14.48 -13.10
C GLY A 208 -9.54 15.02 -13.79
N ASP A 209 -9.33 14.57 -15.03
CA ASP A 209 -8.29 15.05 -15.93
C ASP A 209 -8.66 16.45 -16.46
N GLY A 210 -7.62 17.22 -16.80
CA GLY A 210 -7.69 18.64 -17.07
C GLY A 210 -8.52 19.03 -18.29
N ARG A 211 -9.21 20.16 -18.16
CA ARG A 211 -9.44 21.17 -19.20
C ARG A 211 -10.27 22.32 -18.62
N ARG A 212 -9.60 23.44 -18.32
CA ARG A 212 -9.98 24.82 -18.68
C ARG A 212 -8.95 25.79 -18.14
#